data_AF-A0A7I9XEI6-F1
#
_entry.id   AF-A0A7I9XEI6-F1
#
_cell.length_a   1.000
_cell.length_b   1.000
_cell.length_c   1.000
_cell.angle_alpha   90.00
_cell.angle_beta   90.00
_cell.angle_gamma   90.00
#
_symmetry.space_group_name_H-M   'P 1'
#
loop_
_entity.id
_entity.type
_entity.pdbx_description
1 polymer ?
#
loop_
_entity_poly.entity_id
_entity_poly.type
_entity_poly.pdbx_seq_one_letter_code
_entity_poly.pdbx_strand_id
1 'polypeptide(L)'
;MPQRLTPNFADVQAHYDLSDDFYRLFLDPTQTYSCAYFKRYDMTLEEAQLAKIDLSLSKLGLQPDMTLLDVGCGWGTTMQRAIEQYDVNVIGLTLSKNQAAHVQSRFDAMDSPRSRRVLLAGWEEFDEPSTGSFPSGRSSTSATTATTTSSRRPSRRCPTPEP
;
A
#
# COMPACT_ATOMS: atom_id res chain seq x y z
N MET A 1 26.60 5.28 -13.20
CA MET A 1 25.75 4.13 -12.77
C MET A 1 25.33 4.40 -11.34
N PRO A 2 24.03 4.48 -11.01
CA PRO A 2 23.61 4.59 -9.61
C PRO A 2 24.09 3.35 -8.86
N GLN A 3 24.69 3.57 -7.69
CA GLN A 3 25.20 2.50 -6.83
C GLN A 3 24.00 1.67 -6.37
N ARG A 4 23.99 0.37 -6.70
CA ARG A 4 22.95 -0.55 -6.25
C ARG A 4 23.13 -0.74 -4.74
N LEU A 5 22.30 -0.05 -3.95
CA LEU A 5 22.25 -0.22 -2.50
C LEU A 5 21.71 -1.62 -2.22
N THR A 6 22.45 -2.42 -1.44
CA THR A 6 21.97 -3.72 -0.97
C THR A 6 21.26 -3.50 0.37
N PRO A 7 19.94 -3.72 0.47
CA PRO A 7 19.23 -3.59 1.73
C PRO A 7 19.70 -4.67 2.72
N ASN A 8 19.95 -4.31 3.99
CA ASN A 8 20.20 -5.30 5.04
C ASN A 8 18.87 -5.75 5.67
N PHE A 9 18.19 -6.68 5.00
CA PHE A 9 16.88 -7.17 5.43
C PHE A 9 16.88 -7.82 6.82
N ALA A 10 17.99 -8.46 7.21
CA ALA A 10 18.10 -9.15 8.51
C ALA A 10 18.00 -8.17 9.70
N ASP A 11 18.66 -7.02 9.61
CA ASP A 11 18.63 -6.00 10.67
C ASP A 11 17.24 -5.34 10.79
N VAL A 12 16.58 -5.11 9.65
CA VAL A 12 15.23 -4.53 9.61
C VAL A 12 14.21 -5.52 10.15
N GLN A 13 14.31 -6.80 9.77
CA GLN A 13 13.41 -7.85 10.23
C GLN A 13 13.48 -8.03 11.76
N ALA A 14 14.67 -7.98 12.35
CA ALA A 14 14.86 -8.13 13.80
C ALA A 14 14.10 -7.06 14.62
N HIS A 15 13.94 -5.84 14.10
CA HIS A 15 13.20 -4.76 14.78
C HIS A 15 11.68 -4.91 14.70
N TYR A 16 11.15 -5.66 13.72
CA TYR A 16 9.72 -5.91 13.56
C TYR A 16 9.26 -7.32 13.98
N ASP A 17 10.19 -8.19 14.39
CA ASP A 17 9.89 -9.49 15.01
C ASP A 17 9.71 -9.37 16.54
N LEU A 18 9.64 -8.15 17.09
CA LEU A 18 9.05 -7.90 18.41
C LEU A 18 7.63 -8.51 18.46
N SER A 19 7.23 -9.06 19.60
CA SER A 19 5.95 -9.77 19.70
C SER A 19 4.78 -8.80 19.50
N ASP A 20 3.72 -9.26 18.82
CA ASP A 20 2.48 -8.50 18.68
C ASP A 20 1.93 -8.04 20.03
N ASP A 21 2.11 -8.86 21.08
CA ASP A 21 1.69 -8.55 22.44
C ASP A 21 2.37 -7.32 23.02
N PHE A 22 3.63 -7.05 22.64
CA PHE A 22 4.31 -5.82 23.04
C PHE A 22 3.64 -4.59 22.42
N TYR A 23 3.32 -4.65 21.12
CA TYR A 23 2.67 -3.55 20.42
C TYR A 23 1.23 -3.31 20.90
N ARG A 24 0.51 -4.38 21.27
CA ARG A 24 -0.84 -4.29 21.85
C ARG A 24 -0.92 -3.52 23.16
N LEU A 25 0.20 -3.30 23.86
CA LEU A 25 0.22 -2.52 25.11
C LEU A 25 -0.05 -1.03 24.89
N PHE A 26 0.27 -0.48 23.71
CA PHE A 26 0.20 0.96 23.45
C PHE A 26 -0.43 1.33 22.10
N LEU A 27 -0.57 0.38 21.17
CA LEU A 27 -1.35 0.61 19.96
C LEU A 27 -2.83 0.37 20.21
N ASP A 28 -3.65 0.96 19.35
CA ASP A 28 -5.09 0.68 19.31
C ASP A 28 -5.35 -0.74 18.72
N PRO A 29 -6.59 -1.25 18.79
CA PRO A 29 -6.93 -2.60 18.31
C PRO A 29 -6.60 -2.86 16.83
N THR A 30 -6.50 -1.82 16.00
CA THR A 30 -6.08 -1.97 14.60
C THR A 30 -4.60 -2.30 14.45
N GLN A 31 -3.77 -2.11 15.49
CA GLN A 31 -2.32 -2.21 15.48
C GLN A 31 -1.69 -1.35 14.37
N THR A 32 -2.25 -0.16 14.12
CA THR A 32 -1.73 0.74 13.08
C THR A 32 -0.55 1.53 13.63
N TYR A 33 0.68 1.10 13.29
CA TYR A 33 1.90 1.79 13.72
C TYR A 33 2.32 2.90 12.75
N SER A 34 1.51 3.96 12.70
CA SER A 34 1.71 5.15 11.87
C SER A 34 0.95 6.34 12.49
N CYS A 35 1.11 7.55 11.94
CA CYS A 35 0.36 8.70 12.43
C CYS A 35 -1.15 8.53 12.19
N ALA A 36 -1.96 8.93 13.17
CA ALA A 36 -3.41 8.97 13.07
C ALA A 36 -3.90 10.34 12.56
N TYR A 37 -5.15 10.42 12.12
CA TYR A 37 -5.78 11.65 11.66
C TYR A 37 -7.01 12.00 12.52
N PHE A 38 -6.86 13.01 13.37
CA PHE A 38 -7.92 13.47 14.27
C PHE A 38 -8.76 14.57 13.61
N LYS A 39 -9.90 14.19 13.02
CA LYS A 39 -10.86 15.15 12.43
C LYS A 39 -11.66 15.90 13.50
N ARG A 40 -11.88 15.27 14.66
CA ARG A 40 -12.52 15.84 15.84
C ARG A 40 -11.62 15.61 17.05
N TYR A 41 -11.73 16.48 18.05
CA TYR A 41 -10.93 16.41 19.28
C TYR A 41 -11.30 15.23 20.18
N ASP A 42 -12.51 14.70 20.05
CA ASP A 42 -13.06 13.64 20.90
C ASP A 42 -12.87 12.23 20.33
N MET A 43 -12.12 12.10 19.24
CA MET A 43 -11.86 10.80 18.61
C MET A 43 -10.98 9.92 19.49
N THR A 44 -11.32 8.64 19.56
CA THR A 44 -10.39 7.63 20.07
C THR A 44 -9.21 7.46 19.09
N LEU A 45 -8.11 6.87 19.56
CA LEU A 45 -6.98 6.58 18.68
C LEU A 45 -7.39 5.64 17.53
N GLU A 46 -8.21 4.63 17.82
CA GLU A 46 -8.76 3.70 16.82
C GLU A 46 -9.56 4.44 15.75
N GLU A 47 -10.49 5.32 16.15
CA GLU A 47 -11.26 6.14 15.20
C GLU A 47 -10.35 7.03 14.35
N ALA A 48 -9.32 7.63 14.94
CA ALA A 48 -8.39 8.49 14.23
C ALA A 48 -7.48 7.70 13.26
N GLN A 49 -7.12 6.46 13.58
CA GLN A 49 -6.38 5.59 12.66
C GLN A 49 -7.24 5.15 11.47
N LEU A 50 -8.48 4.73 11.73
CA LEU A 50 -9.43 4.39 10.67
C LEU A 50 -9.73 5.61 9.78
N ALA A 51 -9.92 6.80 10.37
CA ALA A 51 -10.11 8.03 9.62
C ALA A 51 -8.91 8.37 8.72
N LYS A 52 -7.68 8.11 9.19
CA LYS A 52 -6.46 8.27 8.37
C LYS A 52 -6.44 7.31 7.19
N ILE A 53 -6.81 6.04 7.43
CA ILE A 53 -6.84 5.01 6.38
C ILE A 53 -7.88 5.38 5.32
N ASP A 54 -9.11 5.71 5.74
CA ASP A 54 -10.20 6.07 4.84
C ASP A 54 -9.86 7.32 4.01
N LEU A 55 -9.22 8.32 4.60
CA LEU A 55 -8.74 9.51 3.89
C LEU A 55 -7.66 9.19 2.84
N SER A 56 -6.77 8.25 3.12
CA SER A 56 -5.75 7.82 2.17
C SER A 56 -6.38 7.06 1.00
N LEU A 57 -7.23 6.08 1.28
CA LEU A 57 -7.90 5.27 0.27
C LEU A 57 -8.81 6.13 -0.64
N SER A 58 -9.51 7.12 -0.09
CA SER A 58 -10.40 7.99 -0.86
C SER A 58 -9.68 8.80 -1.95
N LYS A 59 -8.36 8.98 -1.83
CA LYS A 59 -7.54 9.73 -2.80
C LYS A 59 -7.02 8.86 -3.95
N LEU A 60 -7.11 7.54 -3.82
CA LEU A 60 -6.55 6.60 -4.81
C LEU A 60 -7.48 6.36 -6.00
N GLY A 61 -8.76 6.74 -5.90
CA GLY A 61 -9.73 6.53 -6.98
C GLY A 61 -10.05 5.06 -7.23
N LEU A 62 -9.90 4.20 -6.22
CA LEU A 62 -10.14 2.76 -6.31
C LEU A 62 -11.54 2.46 -6.84
N GLN A 63 -11.61 1.52 -7.78
CA GLN A 63 -12.84 0.95 -8.32
C GLN A 63 -12.87 -0.56 -8.03
N PRO A 64 -14.06 -1.17 -7.98
CA PRO A 64 -14.17 -2.62 -7.87
C PRO A 64 -13.29 -3.34 -8.90
N ASP A 65 -12.82 -4.52 -8.52
CA ASP A 65 -11.92 -5.38 -9.31
C ASP A 65 -10.47 -4.85 -9.52
N MET A 66 -10.15 -3.60 -9.14
CA MET A 66 -8.76 -3.13 -9.13
C MET A 66 -7.91 -3.89 -8.10
N THR A 67 -6.58 -3.77 -8.20
CA THR A 67 -5.64 -4.34 -7.23
C THR A 67 -4.88 -3.22 -6.52
N LEU A 68 -4.99 -3.17 -5.20
CA LEU A 68 -4.20 -2.29 -4.34
C LEU A 68 -2.93 -3.00 -3.88
N LEU A 69 -1.77 -2.39 -4.13
CA LEU A 69 -0.48 -2.78 -3.55
C LEU A 69 -0.19 -1.92 -2.32
N ASP A 70 -0.06 -2.54 -1.15
CA ASP A 70 0.29 -1.89 0.12
C ASP A 70 1.72 -2.27 0.53
N VAL A 71 2.67 -1.35 0.34
CA VAL A 71 4.09 -1.55 0.64
C VAL A 71 4.37 -1.20 2.10
N GLY A 72 4.81 -2.18 2.88
CA GLY A 72 4.94 -2.01 4.34
C GLY A 72 3.58 -2.08 5.03
N CYS A 73 2.80 -3.10 4.68
CA CYS A 73 1.38 -3.22 5.03
C CYS A 73 1.06 -3.41 6.53
N GLY A 74 2.09 -3.58 7.37
CA GLY A 74 1.94 -3.75 8.81
C GLY A 74 1.00 -4.92 9.15
N TRP A 75 0.05 -4.71 10.06
CA TRP A 75 -0.98 -5.69 10.45
C TRP A 75 -2.21 -5.72 9.51
N GLY A 76 -2.10 -5.09 8.33
CA GLY A 76 -3.05 -5.26 7.21
C GLY A 76 -4.37 -4.52 7.32
N THR A 77 -4.54 -3.62 8.29
CA THR A 77 -5.79 -2.87 8.49
C THR A 77 -6.17 -2.06 7.24
N THR A 78 -5.21 -1.41 6.57
CA THR A 78 -5.45 -0.68 5.32
C THR A 78 -6.01 -1.58 4.22
N MET A 79 -5.40 -2.76 4.03
CA MET A 79 -5.83 -3.72 3.01
C MET A 79 -7.23 -4.27 3.29
N GLN A 80 -7.49 -4.66 4.53
CA GLN A 80 -8.83 -5.10 4.95
C GLN A 80 -9.87 -4.02 4.65
N ARG A 81 -9.59 -2.77 5.05
CA ARG A 81 -10.46 -1.64 4.82
C ARG A 81 -10.70 -1.36 3.34
N ALA A 82 -9.67 -1.54 2.50
CA ALA A 82 -9.78 -1.38 1.06
C ALA A 82 -10.74 -2.40 0.43
N ILE A 83 -10.63 -3.68 0.83
CA ILE A 83 -11.55 -4.74 0.35
C ILE A 83 -12.99 -4.40 0.74
N GLU A 84 -13.22 -4.07 2.01
CA GLU A 84 -14.56 -3.82 2.56
C GLU A 84 -15.24 -2.58 1.94
N GLN A 85 -14.47 -1.52 1.66
CA GLN A 85 -15.03 -0.23 1.21
C GLN A 85 -15.03 -0.06 -0.31
N TYR A 86 -14.09 -0.68 -1.02
CA TYR A 86 -13.88 -0.44 -2.45
C TYR A 86 -13.97 -1.70 -3.31
N ASP A 87 -14.16 -2.88 -2.70
CA ASP A 87 -14.36 -4.14 -3.42
C ASP A 87 -13.19 -4.47 -4.36
N VAL A 88 -11.97 -4.23 -3.87
CA VAL A 88 -10.69 -4.43 -4.59
C VAL A 88 -9.98 -5.70 -4.15
N ASN A 89 -9.07 -6.16 -5.01
CA ASN A 89 -8.04 -7.12 -4.64
C ASN A 89 -6.90 -6.41 -3.90
N VAL A 90 -6.14 -7.13 -3.08
CA VAL A 90 -5.02 -6.57 -2.32
C VAL A 90 -3.78 -7.45 -2.37
N ILE A 91 -2.62 -6.79 -2.43
CA ILE A 91 -1.30 -7.39 -2.25
C ILE A 91 -0.56 -6.55 -1.20
N GLY A 92 -0.16 -7.19 -0.10
CA GLY A 92 0.63 -6.56 0.95
C GLY A 92 2.08 -7.04 0.91
N LEU A 93 3.02 -6.12 1.06
CA LEU A 93 4.42 -6.44 1.29
C LEU A 93 4.80 -6.12 2.73
N THR A 94 5.48 -7.05 3.40
CA THR A 94 6.11 -6.81 4.70
C THR A 94 7.42 -7.57 4.79
N LEU A 95 8.32 -7.12 5.66
CA LEU A 95 9.54 -7.84 6.02
C LEU A 95 9.40 -8.60 7.35
N SER A 96 8.29 -8.44 8.06
CA SER A 96 8.04 -9.10 9.35
C SER A 96 7.22 -10.37 9.18
N LYS A 97 7.72 -11.47 9.76
CA LYS A 97 7.01 -12.76 9.72
C LYS A 97 5.76 -12.74 10.59
N ASN A 98 5.83 -12.07 11.74
CA ASN A 98 4.69 -11.91 12.66
C ASN A 98 3.56 -11.14 11.99
N GLN A 99 3.87 -10.01 11.35
CA GLN A 99 2.89 -9.23 10.60
C GLN A 99 2.28 -10.03 9.45
N ALA A 100 3.10 -10.73 8.67
CA ALA A 100 2.61 -11.57 7.58
C ALA A 100 1.65 -12.66 8.08
N ALA A 101 1.99 -13.34 9.18
CA ALA A 101 1.14 -14.36 9.78
C ALA A 101 -0.18 -13.79 10.32
N HIS A 102 -0.13 -12.62 10.99
CA HIS A 102 -1.33 -11.93 11.48
C HIS A 102 -2.24 -11.49 10.33
N VAL A 103 -1.68 -10.93 9.27
CA VAL A 103 -2.43 -10.53 8.07
C VAL A 103 -3.06 -11.75 7.40
N GLN A 104 -2.31 -12.84 7.24
CA GLN A 104 -2.84 -14.07 6.65
C GLN A 104 -4.02 -14.61 7.46
N SER A 105 -3.90 -14.66 8.80
CA SER A 105 -5.00 -15.09 9.67
C SER A 105 -6.24 -14.21 9.52
N ARG A 106 -6.09 -12.88 9.38
CA ARG A 106 -7.21 -11.99 9.09
C ARG A 106 -7.83 -12.26 7.73
N PHE A 107 -7.01 -12.44 6.69
CA PHE A 107 -7.50 -12.75 5.35
C PHE A 107 -8.26 -14.08 5.31
N ASP A 108 -7.79 -15.11 6.00
CA ASP A 108 -8.45 -16.42 6.06
C ASP A 108 -9.82 -16.35 6.76
N ALA A 109 -9.97 -15.45 7.73
CA ALA A 109 -11.23 -15.23 8.46
C ALA A 109 -12.23 -14.34 7.71
N MET A 110 -11.81 -13.66 6.64
CA MET A 110 -12.68 -12.76 5.87
C MET A 110 -13.53 -13.54 4.87
N ASP A 111 -14.83 -13.28 4.89
CA ASP A 111 -15.77 -13.71 3.85
C ASP A 111 -15.81 -12.68 2.71
N SER A 112 -14.95 -12.89 1.70
CA SER A 112 -14.89 -12.03 0.52
C SER A 112 -14.43 -12.85 -0.68
N PRO A 113 -14.99 -12.62 -1.89
CA PRO A 113 -14.51 -13.27 -3.10
C PRO A 113 -13.19 -12.66 -3.62
N ARG A 114 -12.71 -11.56 -3.02
CA ARG A 114 -11.55 -10.80 -3.50
C ARG A 114 -10.23 -11.52 -3.25
N SER A 115 -9.31 -11.36 -4.19
CA SER A 115 -7.95 -11.87 -4.07
C SER A 115 -7.19 -11.08 -2.99
N ARG A 116 -6.54 -11.83 -2.10
CA ARG A 116 -5.88 -11.32 -0.90
C ARG A 116 -4.55 -12.03 -0.74
N ARG A 117 -3.44 -11.29 -0.83
CA ARG A 117 -2.08 -11.84 -0.72
C ARG A 117 -1.25 -10.99 0.23
N VAL A 118 -0.48 -11.65 1.08
CA VAL A 118 0.59 -11.02 1.86
C VAL A 118 1.91 -11.72 1.54
N LEU A 119 2.93 -10.95 1.19
CA LEU A 119 4.23 -11.47 0.77
C LEU A 119 5.29 -10.98 1.75
N LEU A 120 6.16 -11.91 2.16
CA LEU A 120 7.37 -11.60 2.92
C LEU A 120 8.47 -11.19 1.93
N ALA A 121 8.40 -9.98 1.43
CA ALA A 121 9.28 -9.47 0.38
C ALA A 121 9.48 -7.96 0.50
N GLY A 122 10.65 -7.49 0.06
CA GLY A 122 10.91 -6.07 -0.15
C GLY A 122 10.18 -5.53 -1.37
N TRP A 123 9.96 -4.21 -1.43
CA TRP A 123 9.38 -3.58 -2.61
C TRP A 123 10.32 -3.67 -3.83
N GLU A 124 11.62 -3.79 -3.57
CA GLU A 124 12.67 -3.96 -4.58
C GLU A 124 12.59 -5.30 -5.32
N GLU A 125 11.92 -6.29 -4.72
CA GLU A 125 11.78 -7.65 -5.24
C GLU A 125 10.41 -7.88 -5.91
N PHE A 126 9.50 -6.91 -5.83
CA PHE A 126 8.16 -7.01 -6.39
C PHE A 126 8.11 -6.48 -7.82
N ASP A 127 7.79 -7.36 -8.78
CA ASP A 127 7.83 -7.09 -10.22
C ASP A 127 6.50 -7.34 -10.95
N GLU A 128 5.43 -7.66 -10.22
CA GLU A 128 4.11 -7.87 -10.83
C GLU A 128 3.52 -6.54 -11.36
N PRO A 129 2.95 -6.55 -12.58
CA PRO A 129 2.35 -5.35 -13.16
C PRO A 129 1.14 -4.89 -12.33
N SER A 130 1.19 -3.67 -11.81
CA SER A 130 0.03 -3.03 -11.17
C SER A 130 -0.95 -2.54 -12.23
N THR A 131 -2.16 -3.10 -12.23
CA THR A 131 -3.27 -2.63 -13.06
C THR A 131 -3.87 -1.37 -12.44
N GLY A 132 -3.35 -0.20 -12.85
CA GLY A 132 -3.91 1.09 -12.46
C GLY A 132 -3.70 2.14 -13.54
N SER A 133 -4.74 2.46 -14.31
CA SER A 133 -4.75 3.66 -15.15
C SER A 133 -5.28 4.82 -14.30
N PHE A 134 -4.41 5.75 -13.91
CA PHE A 134 -4.85 7.01 -13.34
C PHE A 134 -5.53 7.85 -14.42
N PRO A 135 -6.73 8.41 -14.20
CA PRO A 135 -7.26 9.44 -15.09
C PRO A 135 -6.29 10.63 -15.07
N SER A 136 -5.73 10.94 -16.23
CA SER A 136 -4.76 12.01 -16.43
C SER A 136 -5.30 13.36 -15.96
N GLY A 137 -4.76 13.93 -14.88
CA GLY A 137 -5.16 15.28 -14.48
C GLY A 137 -4.69 15.84 -13.13
N ARG A 138 -4.03 15.09 -12.24
CA ARG A 138 -3.52 15.66 -10.97
C ARG A 138 -2.08 15.27 -10.72
N SER A 139 -1.19 16.24 -10.89
CA SER A 139 0.19 16.19 -10.42
C SER A 139 0.22 16.37 -8.90
N SER A 140 0.53 15.32 -8.16
CA SER A 140 1.16 15.47 -6.84
C SER A 140 2.12 14.32 -6.61
N THR A 141 3.37 14.70 -6.40
CA THR A 141 4.58 13.92 -6.21
C THR A 141 4.44 12.84 -5.15
N SER A 142 4.48 11.58 -5.55
CA SER A 142 4.91 10.42 -4.75
C SER A 142 5.34 9.34 -5.73
N ALA A 143 6.55 8.83 -5.56
CA ALA A 143 7.25 8.03 -6.55
C ALA A 143 6.45 6.78 -6.94
N THR A 144 6.02 6.72 -8.20
CA THR A 144 5.58 5.49 -8.86
C THR A 144 6.32 5.42 -10.19
N THR A 145 7.18 4.41 -10.31
CA THR A 145 7.92 4.12 -11.54
C THR A 145 6.94 3.65 -12.60
N ALA A 146 6.66 4.51 -13.59
CA ALA A 146 5.89 4.17 -14.77
C ALA A 146 6.83 3.65 -15.87
N THR A 147 6.80 2.35 -16.17
CA THR A 147 7.44 1.79 -17.36
C THR A 147 6.42 1.77 -18.49
N THR A 148 6.43 2.79 -19.34
CA THR A 148 5.64 2.81 -20.57
C THR A 148 6.38 2.01 -21.65
N THR A 149 5.94 0.77 -21.92
CA THR A 149 6.27 0.12 -23.20
C THR A 149 5.38 0.73 -24.28
N SER A 150 5.84 1.84 -24.85
CA SER A 150 5.27 2.40 -26.07
C SER A 150 5.87 1.68 -27.28
N SER A 151 5.08 0.81 -27.91
CA SER A 151 5.41 0.29 -29.23
C SER A 151 5.50 1.45 -30.22
N ARG A 152 6.71 1.68 -30.75
CA ARG A 152 7.01 2.68 -31.79
C ARG A 152 6.02 2.59 -32.96
N ARG A 153 5.32 3.70 -33.24
CA ARG A 153 4.89 4.06 -34.60
C ARG A 153 5.49 5.43 -34.97
N PRO A 154 5.88 5.65 -36.24
CA PRO A 154 6.81 6.72 -36.58
C PRO A 154 6.12 8.09 -36.76
N SER A 155 6.83 9.11 -36.27
CA SER A 155 6.89 10.53 -36.66
C SER A 155 5.62 11.22 -37.17
N ARG A 156 5.16 12.24 -36.42
CA ARG A 156 4.66 13.49 -37.00
C ARG A 156 5.34 14.67 -36.29
N ARG A 157 6.00 15.53 -37.08
CA ARG A 157 6.64 16.78 -36.63
C ARG A 157 5.55 17.78 -36.23
N CYS A 158 5.72 18.47 -35.11
CA CYS A 158 5.02 19.73 -34.83
C CYS A 158 5.69 20.87 -35.62
N PRO A 159 4.92 21.83 -36.18
CA PRO A 159 5.47 23.02 -36.79
C PRO A 159 5.87 24.05 -35.72
N THR A 160 7.00 24.71 -35.93
CA THR A 160 7.44 25.91 -35.20
C THR A 160 6.65 27.13 -35.66
N PRO A 161 6.32 28.08 -34.79
CA PRO A 161 5.86 29.40 -35.21
C PRO A 161 7.06 30.35 -35.40
N GLU A 162 7.08 31.06 -36.52
CA GLU A 162 7.83 32.31 -36.73
C GLU A 162 6.83 33.39 -37.18
N PRO A 163 7.18 34.69 -37.09
CA PRO A 163 7.95 35.38 -36.06
C PRO A 163 7.07 36.30 -35.18
#